data_AF-A0A1M4ML35-F1
#
_entry.id   AF-A0A1M4ML35-F1
#
_cell.length_a   1.000
_cell.length_b   1.000
_cell.length_c   1.000
_cell.angle_alpha   90.00
_cell.angle_beta   90.00
_cell.angle_gamma   90.00
#
_symmetry.space_group_name_H-M   'P 1'
#
loop_
_entity.id
_entity.type
_entity.pdbx_description
1 polymer ?
#
loop_
_entity_poly.entity_id
_entity_poly.type
_entity_poly.pdbx_seq_one_letter_code
_entity_poly.pdbx_strand_id
1 'polypeptide(L)'
;MADFKIILSDPETGRSYKIDATGPTAGAFIGKRIGDEIDGDVLGFAGYTIRITGATDKTGIPSRRDLPGPSRRRLLLSRGVGFHPVMDGERRRKSVRGNEISADVVQINAAVKESGAKPLAEYFSQPEAAAE
;
A
#
# COMPACT_ATOMS: atom_id res chain seq x y z
N MET A 1 -3.19 3.58 18.13
CA MET A 1 -4.11 3.49 16.98
C MET A 1 -3.24 3.24 15.76
N ALA A 2 -3.64 2.38 14.82
CA ALA A 2 -2.83 2.18 13.61
C ALA A 2 -3.08 3.36 12.67
N ASP A 3 -2.06 4.18 12.47
CA ASP A 3 -2.05 5.26 11.49
C ASP A 3 -1.38 4.74 10.23
N PHE A 4 -2.12 4.62 9.13
CA PHE A 4 -1.57 4.17 7.86
C PHE A 4 -1.43 5.34 6.89
N LYS A 5 -0.27 5.43 6.26
CA LYS A 5 -0.04 6.28 5.09
C LYS A 5 -0.43 5.50 3.84
N ILE A 6 -1.52 5.89 3.19
CA ILE A 6 -1.96 5.25 1.96
C ILE A 6 -1.47 6.10 0.79
N ILE A 7 -0.73 5.47 -0.12
CA ILE A 7 -0.33 6.07 -1.39
C ILE A 7 -1.25 5.49 -2.45
N LEU A 8 -2.15 6.34 -2.97
CA LEU A 8 -3.06 5.99 -4.05
C LEU A 8 -2.44 6.47 -5.37
N SER A 9 -2.10 5.52 -6.24
CA SER A 9 -1.64 5.81 -7.60
C SER A 9 -2.79 5.69 -8.58
N ASP A 10 -2.97 6.72 -9.40
CA ASP A 10 -3.84 6.71 -10.55
C ASP A 10 -3.00 6.41 -11.82
N PRO A 11 -3.19 5.23 -12.44
CA PRO A 11 -2.43 4.84 -13.63
C PRO A 11 -2.81 5.62 -14.89
N GLU A 12 -3.99 6.25 -14.94
CA GLU A 12 -4.43 7.03 -16.11
C GLU A 12 -3.83 8.43 -16.11
N THR A 13 -3.80 9.09 -14.94
CA THR A 13 -3.21 10.42 -14.80
C THR A 13 -1.72 10.41 -14.45
N GLY A 14 -1.19 9.24 -14.06
CA GLY A 14 0.20 9.07 -13.61
C GLY A 14 0.50 9.81 -12.29
N ARG A 15 -0.52 10.32 -11.61
CA ARG A 15 -0.39 11.04 -10.34
C ARG A 15 -0.59 10.08 -9.18
N SER A 16 0.13 10.36 -8.09
CA SER A 16 -0.02 9.62 -6.84
C SER A 16 -0.30 10.57 -5.71
N TYR A 17 -1.29 10.21 -4.89
CA TYR A 17 -1.78 11.03 -3.80
C TYR A 17 -1.52 10.35 -2.46
N LYS A 18 -1.16 11.15 -1.46
CA LYS A 18 -0.94 10.70 -0.09
C LYS A 18 -2.20 10.96 0.72
N ILE A 19 -2.71 9.92 1.38
CA ILE A 19 -3.85 9.99 2.30
C ILE A 19 -3.39 9.43 3.64
N ASP A 20 -3.61 10.18 4.71
CA ASP A 20 -3.38 9.71 6.06
C ASP A 20 -4.71 9.09 6.57
N ALA A 21 -4.77 7.76 6.62
CA ALA A 21 -5.92 7.02 7.12
C ALA A 21 -5.77 6.76 8.62
N THR A 22 -6.62 7.41 9.41
CA THR A 22 -6.65 7.30 10.87
C THR A 22 -7.85 6.47 11.34
N GLY A 23 -7.66 5.66 12.39
CA GLY A 23 -8.75 5.02 13.14
C GLY A 23 -9.68 4.06 12.34
N PRO A 24 -10.95 4.43 12.06
CA PRO A 24 -11.93 3.51 11.46
C PRO A 24 -11.54 3.03 10.05
N THR A 25 -11.00 3.93 9.24
CA THR A 25 -10.56 3.64 7.87
C THR A 25 -9.38 2.68 7.87
N ALA A 26 -8.46 2.85 8.84
CA ALA A 26 -7.33 1.94 9.04
C ALA A 26 -7.79 0.52 9.41
N GLY A 27 -8.85 0.39 10.22
CA GLY A 27 -9.43 -0.90 10.59
C GLY A 27 -9.91 -1.73 9.38
N ALA A 28 -10.44 -1.09 8.34
CA ALA A 28 -10.94 -1.77 7.15
C ALA A 28 -9.84 -2.39 6.26
N PHE A 29 -8.60 -1.89 6.38
CA PHE A 29 -7.44 -2.45 5.67
C PHE A 29 -6.77 -3.59 6.43
N ILE A 30 -7.00 -3.72 7.74
CA ILE A 30 -6.41 -4.79 8.54
C ILE A 30 -7.05 -6.12 8.16
N GLY A 31 -6.22 -7.13 7.88
CA GLY A 31 -6.66 -8.46 7.44
C GLY A 31 -6.85 -8.61 5.93
N LYS A 32 -6.74 -7.52 5.16
CA LYS A 32 -6.73 -7.59 3.68
C LYS A 32 -5.37 -8.06 3.17
N ARG A 33 -5.36 -8.68 1.99
CA ARG A 33 -4.12 -9.18 1.37
C ARG A 33 -3.64 -8.25 0.27
N ILE A 34 -2.33 -8.27 0.05
CA ILE A 34 -1.72 -7.60 -1.09
C ILE A 34 -2.21 -8.25 -2.39
N GLY A 35 -2.79 -7.43 -3.25
CA GLY A 35 -3.39 -7.83 -4.50
C GLY A 35 -4.92 -7.92 -4.46
N ASP A 36 -5.54 -7.77 -3.29
CA ASP A 36 -6.99 -7.67 -3.14
C ASP A 36 -7.51 -6.32 -3.63
N GLU A 37 -8.76 -6.34 -4.06
CA GLU A 37 -9.54 -5.17 -4.48
C GLU A 37 -10.47 -4.76 -3.34
N ILE A 38 -10.53 -3.44 -3.08
CA ILE A 38 -11.31 -2.82 -2.02
C ILE A 38 -12.07 -1.66 -2.63
N ASP A 39 -13.32 -1.51 -2.21
CA ASP A 39 -14.15 -0.37 -2.57
C ASP A 39 -13.58 0.93 -1.99
N GLY A 40 -13.42 1.92 -2.85
CA GLY A 40 -12.93 3.26 -2.53
C GLY A 40 -13.85 4.02 -1.59
N ASP A 41 -15.08 3.56 -1.38
CA ASP A 41 -16.03 4.09 -0.38
C ASP A 41 -15.42 4.10 1.02
N VAL A 42 -14.57 3.12 1.34
CA VAL A 42 -13.85 3.04 2.63
C VAL A 42 -12.95 4.26 2.86
N LEU A 43 -12.44 4.86 1.78
CA LEU A 43 -11.57 6.04 1.78
C LEU A 43 -12.31 7.33 1.40
N GLY A 44 -13.63 7.28 1.17
CA GLY A 44 -14.44 8.42 0.73
C GLY A 44 -14.42 8.67 -0.79
N PHE A 45 -13.85 7.75 -1.58
CA PHE A 45 -13.87 7.80 -3.04
C PHE A 45 -15.04 6.97 -3.58
N ALA A 46 -16.19 7.62 -3.73
CA ALA A 46 -17.40 6.96 -4.20
C ALA A 46 -17.22 6.40 -5.63
N GLY A 47 -17.43 5.09 -5.77
CA GLY A 47 -17.38 4.38 -7.05
C GLY A 47 -15.98 4.03 -7.57
N TYR A 48 -14.93 4.18 -6.76
CA TYR A 48 -13.57 3.76 -7.16
C TYR A 48 -13.29 2.33 -6.72
N THR A 49 -12.68 1.51 -7.58
CA THR A 49 -12.13 0.20 -7.19
C THR A 49 -10.63 0.33 -7.01
N ILE A 50 -10.15 0.10 -5.78
CA ILE A 50 -8.75 0.28 -5.39
C ILE A 50 -8.11 -1.08 -5.14
N ARG A 51 -6.97 -1.34 -5.78
CA ARG A 51 -6.19 -2.55 -5.59
C ARG A 51 -4.97 -2.29 -4.70
N ILE A 52 -4.80 -3.06 -3.63
CA ILE A 52 -3.58 -3.00 -2.81
C ILE A 52 -2.44 -3.62 -3.61
N THR A 53 -1.37 -2.87 -3.86
CA THR A 53 -0.20 -3.35 -4.60
C THR A 53 0.96 -3.72 -3.69
N GLY A 54 1.07 -3.09 -2.52
CA GLY A 54 2.14 -3.39 -1.57
C GLY A 54 1.94 -2.74 -0.20
N ALA A 55 2.80 -3.12 0.74
CA ALA A 55 2.82 -2.55 2.07
C ALA A 55 4.25 -2.56 2.65
N THR A 56 4.55 -1.57 3.48
CA THR A 56 5.84 -1.40 4.15
C THR A 56 5.66 -1.37 5.66
N ASP A 57 6.49 -2.14 6.34
CA ASP A 57 6.54 -2.24 7.80
C ASP A 57 7.25 -1.02 8.43
N LYS A 58 7.07 -0.79 9.73
CA LYS A 58 7.78 0.26 10.50
C LYS A 58 9.31 0.14 10.40
N THR A 59 9.82 -1.07 10.24
CA THR A 59 11.26 -1.35 10.08
C THR A 59 11.73 -1.23 8.61
N GLY A 60 10.89 -0.75 7.69
CA GLY A 60 11.21 -0.63 6.26
C GLY A 60 11.21 -1.96 5.52
N ILE A 61 10.71 -3.04 6.13
CA ILE A 61 10.63 -4.35 5.51
C ILE A 61 9.46 -4.34 4.50
N PRO A 62 9.70 -4.68 3.22
CA PRO A 62 8.65 -4.76 2.24
C PRO A 62 7.82 -6.03 2.44
N SER A 63 6.54 -5.92 2.13
CA SER A 63 5.61 -7.04 2.11
C SER A 63 5.60 -7.69 0.74
N ARG A 64 5.49 -9.02 0.70
CA ARG A 64 5.55 -9.79 -0.54
C ARG A 64 4.29 -10.64 -0.71
N ARG A 65 3.67 -10.54 -1.90
CA ARG A 65 2.39 -11.18 -2.23
C ARG A 65 2.39 -12.72 -2.10
N ASP A 66 3.53 -13.34 -2.37
CA ASP A 66 3.68 -14.81 -2.39
C ASP A 66 3.61 -15.46 -0.99
N LEU A 67 3.83 -14.68 0.06
CA LEU A 67 3.96 -15.20 1.42
C LEU A 67 2.67 -15.04 2.20
N PRO A 68 2.01 -16.14 2.63
CA PRO A 68 0.80 -16.03 3.41
C PRO A 68 1.07 -15.57 4.85
N GLY A 69 0.15 -14.73 5.34
CA GLY A 69 0.04 -14.30 6.72
C GLY A 69 0.71 -12.96 7.04
N PRO A 70 0.54 -12.44 8.27
CA PRO A 70 1.00 -11.10 8.65
C PRO A 70 2.45 -11.06 9.15
N SER A 71 3.04 -12.21 9.44
CA SER A 71 4.34 -12.32 10.12
C SER A 71 5.54 -12.06 9.20
N ARG A 72 6.65 -11.63 9.82
CA ARG A 72 7.95 -11.50 9.17
C ARG A 72 8.63 -12.88 9.05
N ARG A 73 9.23 -13.18 7.91
CA ARG A 73 10.00 -14.41 7.68
C ARG A 73 11.35 -14.09 7.05
N ARG A 74 12.40 -14.84 7.40
CA ARG A 74 13.72 -14.75 6.74
C ARG A 74 13.81 -15.77 5.64
N LEU A 75 13.97 -15.31 4.41
CA LEU A 75 14.03 -16.16 3.22
C LEU A 75 15.35 -15.94 2.49
N LEU A 76 15.87 -17.01 1.89
CA LEU A 76 16.98 -16.90 0.95
C LEU A 76 16.42 -16.36 -0.37
N LEU A 77 16.77 -15.12 -0.70
CA LEU A 77 16.34 -14.47 -1.93
C LEU A 77 17.48 -14.46 -2.94
N SER A 78 17.15 -14.79 -4.19
CA SER A 78 18.06 -14.65 -5.33
C SER A 78 17.78 -13.37 -6.12
N ARG A 79 16.50 -12.98 -6.25
CA ARG A 79 16.06 -11.75 -6.92
C ARG A 79 14.64 -11.36 -6.49
N GLY A 80 14.26 -10.11 -6.71
CA GLY A 80 12.88 -9.63 -6.61
C GLY A 80 12.62 -8.73 -5.40
N VAL A 81 11.39 -8.79 -4.88
CA VAL A 81 10.92 -7.88 -3.82
C VAL A 81 11.79 -8.01 -2.56
N GLY A 82 12.43 -6.90 -2.17
CA GLY A 82 13.32 -6.81 -1.00
C GLY A 82 14.79 -7.17 -1.24
N PHE A 83 15.14 -7.71 -2.42
CA PHE A 83 16.53 -8.02 -2.78
C PHE A 83 16.84 -7.76 -4.25
N HIS A 84 17.69 -6.77 -4.47
CA HIS A 84 18.30 -6.50 -5.76
C HIS A 84 19.75 -7.04 -5.72
N PRO A 85 20.05 -8.14 -6.43
CA PRO A 85 21.40 -8.70 -6.49
C PRO A 85 22.32 -7.73 -7.24
N VAL A 86 23.56 -7.57 -6.76
CA VAL A 86 24.57 -6.74 -7.44
C VAL A 86 25.43 -7.59 -8.38
N MET A 87 25.66 -8.84 -8.00
CA MET A 87 26.38 -9.81 -8.82
C MET A 87 25.45 -10.94 -9.26
N ASP A 88 25.68 -11.46 -10.47
CA ASP A 88 24.99 -12.64 -10.95
C ASP A 88 25.20 -13.84 -10.03
N GLY A 89 24.11 -14.49 -9.65
CA GLY A 89 24.12 -15.62 -8.73
C GLY A 89 24.15 -15.27 -7.24
N GLU A 90 24.17 -13.99 -6.86
CA GLU A 90 24.13 -13.58 -5.45
C GLU A 90 22.81 -14.03 -4.79
N ARG A 91 22.93 -14.68 -3.62
CA ARG A 91 21.78 -15.05 -2.80
C ARG A 91 21.98 -14.55 -1.39
N ARG A 92 21.00 -13.86 -0.84
CA ARG A 92 21.07 -13.33 0.53
C ARG A 92 19.83 -13.67 1.33
N ARG A 93 20.03 -14.08 2.59
CA ARG A 93 18.93 -14.23 3.54
C ARG A 93 18.48 -12.86 4.02
N LYS A 94 17.27 -12.45 3.62
CA LYS A 94 16.64 -11.20 4.05
C LYS A 94 15.30 -11.45 4.71
N SER A 95 14.92 -10.54 5.61
CA SER A 95 13.60 -10.53 6.23
C SER A 95 12.60 -9.91 5.27
N VAL A 96 11.47 -10.57 5.07
CA VAL A 96 10.35 -10.14 4.23
C VAL A 96 9.07 -10.31 5.03
N ARG A 97 8.11 -9.40 4.86
CA ARG A 97 6.78 -9.53 5.47
C ARG A 97 5.85 -10.30 4.54
N GLY A 98 4.93 -11.06 5.12
CA GLY A 98 3.87 -11.70 4.35
C GLY A 98 2.88 -10.70 3.76
N ASN A 99 1.88 -11.23 3.06
CA ASN A 99 0.95 -10.48 2.23
C ASN A 99 -0.22 -9.86 2.98
N GLU A 100 -0.40 -10.18 4.26
CA GLU A 100 -1.54 -9.71 5.06
C GLU A 100 -1.20 -8.42 5.80
N ILE A 101 -2.09 -7.42 5.69
CA ILE A 101 -1.92 -6.13 6.35
C ILE A 101 -2.27 -6.29 7.83
N SER A 102 -1.31 -5.92 8.69
CA SER A 102 -1.43 -5.94 10.14
C SER A 102 -1.12 -4.55 10.70
N ALA A 103 -1.43 -4.34 11.98
CA ALA A 103 -1.31 -3.03 12.64
C ALA A 103 0.13 -2.45 12.68
N ASP A 104 1.17 -3.26 12.44
CA ASP A 104 2.56 -2.75 12.38
C ASP A 104 2.96 -2.22 11.00
N VAL A 105 2.08 -2.31 10.00
CA VAL A 105 2.30 -1.67 8.70
C VAL A 105 2.22 -0.15 8.89
N VAL A 106 3.10 0.60 8.21
CA VAL A 106 3.09 2.08 8.27
C VAL A 106 2.60 2.67 6.97
N GLN A 107 2.95 2.05 5.84
CA GLN A 107 2.59 2.53 4.52
C GLN A 107 1.93 1.43 3.70
N ILE A 108 0.83 1.76 3.03
CA ILE A 108 0.12 0.89 2.08
C ILE A 108 0.17 1.57 0.72
N ASN A 109 0.59 0.83 -0.30
CA ASN A 109 0.56 1.28 -1.68
C ASN A 109 -0.64 0.66 -2.37
N ALA A 110 -1.41 1.49 -3.07
CA ALA A 110 -2.60 1.09 -3.76
C ALA A 110 -2.65 1.72 -5.15
N ALA A 111 -3.26 1.02 -6.09
CA ALA A 111 -3.48 1.48 -7.46
C ALA A 111 -4.97 1.47 -7.78
N VAL A 112 -5.44 2.51 -8.46
CA VAL A 112 -6.81 2.58 -8.97
C VAL A 112 -6.95 1.62 -10.15
N LYS A 113 -7.96 0.75 -10.12
CA LYS A 113 -8.23 -0.22 -11.18
C LYS A 113 -9.46 0.18 -12.00
N GLU A 114 -10.50 0.66 -11.33
CA GLU A 114 -11.68 1.23 -11.97
C GLU A 114 -11.91 2.63 -11.41
N SER A 115 -12.02 3.60 -12.32
CA SER A 115 -12.27 5.00 -12.00
C SER A 115 -13.75 5.23 -11.73
N GLY A 116 -14.04 5.86 -10.58
CA GLY A 116 -15.39 6.26 -10.19
C GLY A 116 -15.82 7.60 -10.79
N ALA A 117 -17.03 8.04 -10.40
CA ALA A 117 -17.77 9.13 -11.04
C ALA A 117 -17.19 10.55 -10.89
N LYS A 118 -16.13 10.77 -10.10
CA LYS A 118 -15.49 12.08 -9.90
C LYS A 118 -13.98 11.95 -10.00
N PRO A 119 -13.26 12.75 -10.80
CA PRO A 119 -11.81 12.65 -10.91
C PRO A 119 -11.14 12.85 -9.56
N LEU A 120 -10.16 11.99 -9.23
CA LEU A 120 -9.36 12.09 -7.99
C LEU A 120 -8.74 13.48 -7.81
N ALA A 121 -8.49 14.20 -8.91
CA ALA A 121 -8.04 15.58 -8.88
C ALA A 121 -8.95 16.52 -8.08
N GLU A 122 -10.27 16.34 -8.08
CA GLU A 122 -11.21 17.20 -7.35
C GLU A 122 -11.20 16.94 -5.83
N TYR A 123 -10.86 15.71 -5.41
CA TYR A 123 -10.73 15.37 -3.99
C TYR A 123 -9.44 15.94 -3.38
N PHE A 124 -8.40 16.16 -4.19
CA PHE A 124 -7.15 16.79 -3.78
C PHE A 124 -7.03 18.26 -4.20
N SER A 125 -8.00 18.81 -4.93
CA SER A 125 -8.08 20.24 -5.30
C SER A 125 -9.10 21.01 -4.45
N GLN A 126 -9.08 20.79 -3.15
CA GLN A 126 -9.44 21.82 -2.17
C GLN A 126 -8.12 22.22 -1.48
N PRO A 127 -7.87 23.53 -1.31
CA PRO A 127 -6.66 24.17 -1.79
C PRO A 127 -5.52 24.14 -0.78
N GLU A 128 -4.29 24.38 -1.24
CA GLU A 128 -3.26 25.09 -0.48
C GLU A 128 -3.76 26.51 -0.09
N ALA A 129 -4.77 26.58 0.77
CA ALA A 129 -5.32 27.82 1.32
C ALA A 129 -5.59 27.64 2.81
N ALA A 130 -4.53 27.48 3.60
CA ALA A 130 -4.43 27.88 5.01
C ALA A 130 -3.06 27.46 5.59
N ALA A 131 -2.00 28.14 5.17
CA ALA A 131 -0.77 28.27 5.94
C ALA A 131 -0.23 29.67 5.69
N GLU A 132 -0.94 30.65 6.25
CA GLU A 132 -0.37 31.94 6.67
C GLU A 132 0.23 31.76 8.07
#